data_AF-A0A127AU63-F1
#
_entry.id   AF-A0A127AU63-F1
#
_cell.length_a   1.000
_cell.length_b   1.000
_cell.length_c   1.000
_cell.angle_alpha   90.00
_cell.angle_beta   90.00
_cell.angle_gamma   90.00
#
_symmetry.space_group_name_H-M   'P 1'
#
loop_
_entity.id
_entity.type
_entity.pdbx_description
1 polymer ?
#
loop_
_entity_poly.entity_id
_entity_poly.type
_entity_poly.pdbx_seq_one_letter_code
_entity_poly.pdbx_strand_id
1 'polypeptide(L)'
;NCQEKANINLYRGSSFKNNLSRLLPCSGKSSQCTQYYQQFHINCGGRDVHVRNGNGKLLYEGDEHAEGGAASNYFKAESWGFSSVGDYMDDRDRNSQYTLLNTSKLSMDYSDLYTTARKAPVSLTYYGYCLENGNYIVQLHFAEIQFTDELAYLKVGERIFDIYVQGELKWRDFNIKKEAKGSNKNVTK
;
A
#
# COMPACT_ATOMS: atom_id res chain seq x y z
N ASN A 1 2.31 27.75 -6.44
CA ASN A 1 3.55 27.51 -5.67
C ASN A 1 3.21 26.54 -4.55
N CYS A 2 3.32 25.23 -4.78
CA CYS A 2 3.05 24.26 -3.71
C CYS A 2 4.32 24.17 -2.86
N GLN A 3 4.19 24.45 -1.56
CA GLN A 3 5.25 24.10 -0.62
C GLN A 3 5.21 22.57 -0.46
N GLU A 4 6.32 21.88 -0.71
CA GLU A 4 6.49 20.46 -0.39
C GLU A 4 6.40 20.28 1.12
N LYS A 5 5.17 20.13 1.63
CA LYS A 5 4.91 19.80 3.03
C LYS A 5 4.56 18.32 3.09
N ALA A 6 5.24 17.59 3.97
CA ALA A 6 5.01 16.17 4.23
C ALA A 6 3.56 15.83 4.65
N ASN A 7 2.76 16.83 5.02
CA ASN A 7 1.45 16.69 5.65
C ASN A 7 0.25 17.08 4.76
N ILE A 8 0.35 16.97 3.44
CA ILE A 8 -0.74 17.33 2.51
C ILE A 8 -1.15 16.09 1.73
N ASN A 9 -2.42 15.71 1.67
CA ASN A 9 -2.83 14.67 0.73
C ASN A 9 -2.61 15.16 -0.71
N LEU A 10 -1.66 14.55 -1.42
CA LEU A 10 -1.34 14.91 -2.80
C LEU A 10 -2.12 14.08 -3.82
N TYR A 11 -2.79 13.03 -3.37
CA TYR A 11 -3.53 12.15 -4.25
C TYR A 11 -4.99 12.60 -4.41
N ARG A 12 -5.46 12.52 -5.66
CA ARG A 12 -6.79 12.97 -6.04
C ARG A 12 -7.86 12.00 -5.53
N GLY A 13 -8.87 12.52 -4.83
CA GLY A 13 -10.05 11.73 -4.46
C GLY A 13 -10.84 11.26 -5.70
N SER A 14 -11.49 10.10 -5.59
CA SER A 14 -12.25 9.42 -6.67
C SER A 14 -13.46 10.20 -7.22
N SER A 15 -13.83 11.33 -6.60
CA SER A 15 -15.01 12.12 -6.94
C SER A 15 -14.85 13.09 -8.14
N PHE A 16 -13.66 13.23 -8.73
CA PHE A 16 -13.40 14.31 -9.71
C PHE A 16 -13.16 13.81 -11.15
N LYS A 17 -14.15 14.05 -12.02
CA LYS A 17 -14.24 13.65 -13.44
C LYS A 17 -13.45 14.52 -14.45
N ASN A 18 -12.22 14.93 -14.17
CA ASN A 18 -11.42 15.60 -15.22
C ASN A 18 -10.21 14.76 -15.63
N ASN A 19 -10.24 14.26 -16.86
CA ASN A 19 -9.12 13.65 -17.57
C ASN A 19 -8.16 14.75 -18.03
N LEU A 20 -7.01 14.92 -17.36
CA LEU A 20 -5.73 15.32 -17.94
C LEU A 20 -4.70 15.60 -16.82
N SER A 21 -3.62 14.79 -16.84
CA SER A 21 -2.25 15.15 -16.47
C SER A 21 -2.00 15.80 -15.09
N ARG A 22 -1.78 14.96 -14.07
CA ARG A 22 -0.59 14.96 -13.18
C ARG A 22 -0.94 14.21 -11.90
N LEU A 23 -0.26 13.08 -11.68
CA LEU A 23 -0.47 12.21 -10.52
C LEU A 23 -0.28 12.91 -9.18
N LEU A 24 0.38 14.07 -9.14
CA LEU A 24 0.56 14.88 -7.94
C LEU A 24 0.75 16.35 -8.36
N PRO A 25 -0.24 17.25 -8.19
CA PRO A 25 -0.16 18.64 -8.64
C PRO A 25 0.92 19.48 -7.93
N CYS A 26 1.56 18.92 -6.90
CA CYS A 26 2.53 19.60 -6.04
C CYS A 26 3.85 18.86 -5.85
N SER A 27 4.17 17.82 -6.63
CA SER A 27 5.51 17.23 -6.58
C SER A 27 6.45 18.17 -7.33
N GLY A 28 7.38 18.83 -6.63
CA GLY A 28 8.39 19.70 -7.21
C GLY A 28 9.45 18.95 -8.04
N LYS A 29 9.30 17.63 -8.16
CA LYS A 29 10.18 16.78 -8.95
C LYS A 29 9.95 17.02 -10.43
N SER A 30 11.04 17.35 -11.12
CA SER A 30 11.12 17.57 -12.56
C SER A 30 10.39 16.46 -13.31
N SER A 31 9.64 16.82 -14.35
CA SER A 31 8.92 15.90 -15.24
C SER A 31 9.85 15.04 -16.12
N GLN A 32 11.13 14.93 -15.78
CA GLN A 32 12.14 14.20 -16.54
C GLN A 32 12.65 13.04 -15.71
N CYS A 33 12.23 11.85 -16.11
CA CYS A 33 12.74 10.60 -15.57
C CYS A 33 14.19 10.41 -16.02
N THR A 34 15.11 10.25 -15.07
CA THR A 34 16.50 9.85 -15.34
C THR A 34 16.59 8.40 -15.81
N GLN A 35 15.67 7.57 -15.32
CA GLN A 35 15.53 6.16 -15.66
C GLN A 35 14.04 5.80 -15.74
N TYR A 36 13.69 4.89 -16.66
CA TYR A 36 12.36 4.28 -16.70
C TYR A 36 12.38 2.86 -16.12
N TYR A 37 11.26 2.47 -15.52
CA TYR A 37 11.08 1.21 -14.83
C TYR A 37 10.04 0.34 -15.57
N GLN A 38 10.34 -0.95 -15.69
CA GLN A 38 9.46 -1.95 -16.30
C GLN A 38 8.62 -2.72 -15.28
N GLN A 39 8.97 -2.62 -14.00
CA GLN A 39 8.31 -3.35 -12.92
C GLN A 39 8.55 -2.65 -11.59
N PHE A 40 7.58 -2.76 -10.69
CA PHE A 40 7.71 -2.38 -9.29
C PHE A 40 7.25 -3.53 -8.41
N HIS A 41 8.00 -3.77 -7.35
CA HIS A 41 7.68 -4.73 -6.31
C HIS A 41 7.81 -4.00 -4.98
N ILE A 42 6.70 -3.83 -4.27
CA ILE A 42 6.61 -2.98 -3.09
C ILE A 42 6.22 -3.87 -1.90
N ASN A 43 7.00 -3.82 -0.82
CA ASN A 43 6.64 -4.43 0.45
C ASN A 43 6.00 -3.37 1.37
N CYS A 44 4.68 -3.40 1.45
CA CYS A 44 3.89 -2.41 2.17
C CYS A 44 4.06 -2.57 3.70
N GLY A 45 4.53 -1.53 4.37
CA GLY A 45 4.63 -1.44 5.83
C GLY A 45 5.81 -2.19 6.45
N GLY A 46 6.75 -2.69 5.66
CA GLY A 46 7.90 -3.45 6.15
C GLY A 46 9.20 -3.12 5.41
N ARG A 47 10.30 -3.73 5.84
CA ARG A 47 11.63 -3.65 5.20
C ARG A 47 11.66 -4.29 3.82
N ASP A 48 12.77 -4.09 3.13
CA ASP A 48 13.10 -4.81 1.92
C ASP A 48 13.05 -6.34 2.15
N VAL A 49 12.34 -7.03 1.27
CA VAL A 49 12.16 -8.48 1.31
C VAL A 49 12.58 -9.06 -0.02
N HIS A 50 13.32 -10.16 0.02
CA HIS A 50 13.67 -10.87 -1.19
C HIS A 50 12.89 -12.17 -1.31
N VAL A 51 12.15 -12.29 -2.40
CA VAL A 51 11.28 -13.44 -2.67
C VAL A 51 11.89 -14.27 -3.80
N ARG A 52 12.02 -15.58 -3.61
CA ARG A 52 12.45 -16.49 -4.68
C ARG A 52 11.24 -16.92 -5.49
N ASN A 53 11.21 -16.64 -6.79
CA ASN A 53 10.24 -17.20 -7.71
C ASN A 53 10.94 -18.15 -8.70
N GLY A 54 10.17 -18.73 -9.64
CA GLY A 54 10.73 -19.62 -10.66
C GLY A 54 11.76 -18.97 -11.58
N ASN A 55 11.83 -17.63 -11.64
CA ASN A 55 12.70 -16.85 -12.52
C ASN A 55 13.89 -16.22 -11.78
N GLY A 56 14.05 -16.45 -10.47
CA GLY A 56 15.13 -15.90 -9.67
C GLY A 56 14.69 -15.27 -8.35
N LYS A 57 15.50 -14.33 -7.86
CA LYS A 57 15.27 -13.61 -6.60
C LYS A 57 14.76 -12.21 -6.93
N LEU A 58 13.51 -11.92 -6.59
CA LEU A 58 12.91 -10.59 -6.72
C LEU A 58 13.06 -9.81 -5.42
N LEU A 59 13.46 -8.55 -5.53
CA LEU A 59 13.47 -7.61 -4.41
C LEU A 59 12.13 -6.88 -4.38
N TYR A 60 11.44 -6.97 -3.25
CA TYR A 60 10.31 -6.11 -2.88
C TYR A 60 10.84 -4.99 -1.99
N GLU A 61 10.77 -3.76 -2.46
CA GLU A 61 11.26 -2.58 -1.75
C GLU A 61 10.29 -2.18 -0.64
N GLY A 62 10.80 -2.04 0.57
CA GLY A 62 10.05 -1.69 1.75
C GLY A 62 9.86 -0.19 1.96
N ASP A 63 8.78 0.16 2.66
CA ASP A 63 8.50 1.51 3.18
C ASP A 63 8.49 1.59 4.72
N GLU A 64 9.16 0.69 5.44
CA GLU A 64 9.17 0.66 6.92
C GLU A 64 9.51 2.01 7.58
N HIS A 65 10.40 2.78 6.96
CA HIS A 65 10.82 4.09 7.48
C HIS A 65 9.87 5.24 7.13
N ALA A 66 8.80 4.97 6.39
CA ALA A 66 7.81 5.97 6.04
C ALA A 66 6.92 6.28 7.26
N GLU A 67 7.06 7.50 7.76
CA GLU A 67 6.25 8.00 8.86
C GLU A 67 4.75 8.02 8.51
N GLY A 68 3.93 7.74 9.53
CA GLY A 68 2.49 7.84 9.44
C GLY A 68 1.98 9.23 9.80
N GLY A 69 0.67 9.40 9.74
CA GLY A 69 -0.01 10.62 10.18
C GLY A 69 -1.36 10.79 9.51
N ALA A 70 -2.15 11.76 10.02
CA ALA A 70 -3.49 12.08 9.53
C ALA A 70 -3.54 12.37 8.02
N ALA A 71 -2.45 12.92 7.49
CA ALA A 71 -2.17 13.01 6.06
C ALA A 71 -0.66 12.90 5.89
N SER A 72 -0.19 11.85 5.22
CA SER A 72 1.23 11.67 4.94
C SER A 72 1.45 11.31 3.48
N ASN A 73 2.58 11.75 2.93
CA ASN A 73 3.12 11.17 1.70
C ASN A 73 4.52 10.69 1.93
N TYR A 74 4.83 9.61 1.23
CA TYR A 74 6.14 9.02 1.18
C TYR A 74 6.62 8.94 -0.27
N PHE A 75 7.92 9.18 -0.45
CA PHE A 75 8.57 9.10 -1.74
C PHE A 75 9.83 8.25 -1.59
N LYS A 76 9.86 7.12 -2.29
CA LYS A 76 11.06 6.29 -2.46
C LYS A 76 11.81 6.80 -3.68
N ALA A 77 12.83 7.64 -3.44
CA ALA A 77 13.68 8.21 -4.50
C ALA A 77 12.85 8.81 -5.67
N GLU A 78 13.18 8.45 -6.92
CA GLU A 78 12.46 8.86 -8.14
C GLU A 78 11.58 7.73 -8.71
N SER A 79 11.35 6.63 -7.97
CA SER A 79 10.69 5.43 -8.49
C SER A 79 9.21 5.34 -8.12
N TRP A 80 8.87 5.32 -6.83
CA TRP A 80 7.49 5.14 -6.38
C TRP A 80 7.25 5.84 -5.03
N GLY A 81 6.00 5.86 -4.59
CA GLY A 81 5.63 6.39 -3.30
C GLY A 81 4.21 6.03 -2.91
N PHE A 82 3.75 6.58 -1.80
CA PHE A 82 2.36 6.45 -1.40
C PHE A 82 1.83 7.72 -0.74
N SER A 83 0.51 7.85 -0.74
CA SER A 83 -0.25 8.82 0.06
C SER A 83 -1.19 8.08 1.00
N SER A 84 -1.21 8.48 2.27
CA SER A 84 -2.03 7.90 3.33
C SER A 84 -2.85 9.00 4.00
N VAL A 85 -4.13 8.72 4.26
CA VAL A 85 -5.08 9.69 4.82
C VAL A 85 -5.91 9.06 5.92
N GLY A 86 -6.19 9.87 6.93
CA GLY A 86 -7.00 9.55 8.10
C GLY A 86 -6.13 9.38 9.34
N ASP A 87 -6.73 9.63 10.49
CA ASP A 87 -6.10 9.43 11.80
C ASP A 87 -6.92 8.44 12.64
N TYR A 88 -6.25 7.66 13.49
CA TYR A 88 -6.92 6.75 14.43
C TYR A 88 -7.12 7.48 15.77
N MET A 89 -8.31 7.37 16.37
CA MET A 89 -8.74 8.20 17.51
C MET A 89 -8.10 7.89 18.88
N ASP A 90 -7.23 6.87 18.99
CA ASP A 90 -6.61 6.44 20.27
C ASP A 90 -5.08 6.46 20.12
N ASP A 91 -4.49 7.66 20.24
CA ASP A 91 -3.17 8.01 19.70
C ASP A 91 -2.05 8.12 20.74
N ARG A 92 -2.02 7.24 21.75
CA ARG A 92 -0.92 7.26 22.74
C ARG A 92 0.46 6.95 22.15
N ASP A 93 0.54 6.29 20.98
CA ASP A 93 1.79 6.03 20.24
C ASP A 93 1.59 6.30 18.73
N ARG A 94 2.29 7.31 18.18
CA ARG A 94 2.03 7.85 16.83
C ARG A 94 2.54 7.01 15.65
N ASN A 95 3.55 6.16 15.84
CA ASN A 95 4.26 5.50 14.72
C ASN A 95 3.83 4.05 14.43
N SER A 96 3.40 3.26 15.42
CA SER A 96 3.00 1.86 15.23
C SER A 96 1.60 1.66 14.63
N GLN A 97 0.89 2.75 14.32
CA GLN A 97 -0.53 2.70 13.94
C GLN A 97 -0.77 2.56 12.44
N TYR A 98 0.21 2.89 11.62
CA TYR A 98 0.04 2.92 10.17
C TYR A 98 0.66 1.70 9.49
N THR A 99 1.39 0.89 10.25
CA THR A 99 1.91 -0.41 9.83
C THR A 99 1.41 -1.49 10.78
N LEU A 100 1.33 -2.71 10.27
CA LEU A 100 0.99 -3.90 11.02
C LEU A 100 2.19 -4.84 10.94
N LEU A 101 2.46 -5.52 12.06
CA LEU A 101 3.43 -6.60 12.13
C LEU A 101 2.73 -7.84 12.65
N ASN A 102 2.83 -8.92 11.89
CA ASN A 102 2.44 -10.24 12.31
C ASN A 102 3.65 -10.98 12.88
N THR A 103 3.57 -11.35 14.16
CA THR A 103 4.60 -12.12 14.85
C THR A 103 4.36 -13.63 14.78
N SER A 104 3.21 -14.06 14.24
CA SER A 104 2.87 -15.47 14.10
C SER A 104 3.52 -16.10 12.88
N LYS A 105 3.84 -17.39 12.97
CA LYS A 105 4.45 -18.13 11.85
C LYS A 105 3.40 -18.37 10.76
N LEU A 106 3.56 -17.68 9.63
CA LEU A 106 2.73 -17.85 8.44
C LEU A 106 3.20 -19.07 7.62
N SER A 107 2.30 -20.01 7.38
CA SER A 107 2.56 -21.23 6.61
C SER A 107 1.98 -21.13 5.19
N MET A 108 2.47 -20.16 4.43
CA MET A 108 2.06 -19.90 3.04
C MET A 108 3.28 -19.55 2.18
N ASP A 109 3.16 -19.72 0.87
CA ASP A 109 4.18 -19.27 -0.08
C ASP A 109 4.39 -17.77 0.04
N TYR A 110 5.66 -17.35 -0.04
CA TYR A 110 6.06 -15.95 0.09
C TYR A 110 5.64 -15.32 1.43
N SER A 111 5.63 -16.12 2.51
CA SER A 111 5.23 -15.72 3.87
C SER A 111 5.83 -14.39 4.31
N ASP A 112 7.08 -14.09 3.92
CA ASP A 112 7.78 -12.87 4.28
C ASP A 112 7.01 -11.60 3.85
N LEU A 113 6.31 -11.63 2.71
CA LEU A 113 5.49 -10.51 2.21
C LEU A 113 4.23 -10.24 3.04
N TYR A 114 3.79 -11.23 3.82
CA TYR A 114 2.54 -11.15 4.59
C TYR A 114 2.80 -10.96 6.09
N THR A 115 4.06 -10.81 6.48
CA THR A 115 4.43 -10.51 7.88
C THR A 115 4.20 -9.04 8.23
N THR A 116 4.18 -8.16 7.24
CA THR A 116 3.94 -6.72 7.44
C THR A 116 2.87 -6.20 6.49
N ALA A 117 2.15 -5.16 6.90
CA ALA A 117 1.22 -4.47 6.01
C ALA A 117 1.15 -2.98 6.36
N ARG A 118 0.91 -2.12 5.36
CA ARG A 118 0.53 -0.71 5.61
C ARG A 118 -0.98 -0.59 5.68
N LYS A 119 -1.48 0.19 6.64
CA LYS A 119 -2.90 0.51 6.80
C LYS A 119 -3.12 2.00 6.92
N ALA A 120 -4.25 2.47 6.41
CA ALA A 120 -4.75 3.83 6.57
C ALA A 120 -6.20 3.80 7.04
N PRO A 121 -6.65 4.77 7.87
CA PRO A 121 -8.04 4.83 8.31
C PRO A 121 -9.04 5.13 7.18
N VAL A 122 -8.65 5.99 6.23
CA VAL A 122 -9.56 6.49 5.18
C VAL A 122 -9.14 6.05 3.79
N SER A 123 -7.89 6.34 3.39
CA SER A 123 -7.41 5.97 2.05
C SER A 123 -5.91 5.76 2.03
N LEU A 124 -5.48 4.76 1.28
CA LEU A 124 -4.08 4.46 0.99
C LEU A 124 -3.92 4.32 -0.51
N THR A 125 -3.00 5.08 -1.10
CA THR A 125 -2.71 5.03 -2.53
C THR A 125 -1.22 4.89 -2.76
N TYR A 126 -0.82 3.78 -3.38
CA TYR A 126 0.53 3.63 -3.93
C TYR A 126 0.55 4.14 -5.37
N TYR A 127 1.64 4.80 -5.74
CA TYR A 127 1.86 5.30 -7.10
C TYR A 127 3.31 5.06 -7.54
N GLY A 128 3.47 4.80 -8.83
CA GLY A 128 4.77 4.69 -9.49
C GLY A 128 5.02 5.91 -10.37
N TYR A 129 6.26 6.37 -10.41
CA TYR A 129 6.78 7.33 -11.38
C TYR A 129 7.64 6.61 -12.39
N CYS A 130 7.77 7.22 -13.57
CA CYS A 130 8.74 6.75 -14.56
C CYS A 130 8.54 5.29 -14.96
N LEU A 131 7.32 4.75 -14.87
CA LEU A 131 6.99 3.50 -15.54
C LEU A 131 7.02 3.73 -17.04
N GLU A 132 7.59 2.76 -17.76
CA GLU A 132 7.48 2.73 -19.22
C GLU A 132 6.00 2.71 -19.64
N ASN A 133 5.69 3.29 -20.80
CA ASN A 133 4.33 3.18 -21.33
C ASN A 133 4.13 1.76 -21.85
N GLY A 134 3.17 1.03 -21.27
CA GLY A 134 2.90 -0.34 -21.66
C GLY A 134 1.72 -0.95 -20.91
N ASN A 135 1.47 -2.22 -21.20
CA ASN A 135 0.50 -3.03 -20.48
C ASN A 135 1.17 -3.68 -19.28
N TYR A 136 0.56 -3.55 -18.11
CA TYR A 136 1.10 -4.07 -16.86
C TYR A 136 0.17 -5.10 -16.24
N ILE A 137 0.77 -6.14 -15.66
CA ILE A 137 0.08 -7.02 -14.73
C ILE A 137 0.26 -6.39 -13.35
N VAL A 138 -0.86 -6.05 -12.71
CA VAL A 138 -0.87 -5.55 -11.33
C VAL A 138 -1.27 -6.72 -10.43
N GLN A 139 -0.38 -7.10 -9.52
CA GLN A 139 -0.64 -8.12 -8.51
C GLN A 139 -0.74 -7.46 -7.14
N LEU A 140 -1.88 -7.61 -6.47
CA LEU A 140 -2.11 -7.07 -5.14
C LEU A 140 -2.09 -8.20 -4.12
N HIS A 141 -1.17 -8.12 -3.16
CA HIS A 141 -0.99 -9.11 -2.10
C HIS A 141 -1.69 -8.66 -0.82
N PHE A 142 -2.60 -9.48 -0.31
CA PHE A 142 -3.32 -9.20 0.93
C PHE A 142 -3.29 -10.36 1.91
N ALA A 143 -3.28 -10.03 3.20
CA ALA A 143 -3.59 -10.95 4.30
C ALA A 143 -4.23 -10.16 5.45
N GLU A 144 -5.26 -10.72 6.09
CA GLU A 144 -5.82 -10.13 7.31
C GLU A 144 -5.01 -10.63 8.51
N ILE A 145 -4.20 -9.73 9.08
CA ILE A 145 -3.26 -10.02 10.17
C ILE A 145 -3.56 -9.27 11.46
N GLN A 146 -4.60 -8.41 11.47
CA GLN A 146 -5.04 -7.67 12.67
C GLN A 146 -6.30 -8.29 13.26
N PHE A 147 -7.33 -8.53 12.44
CA PHE A 147 -8.60 -9.12 12.85
C PHE A 147 -8.57 -10.65 12.73
N THR A 148 -7.78 -11.27 13.61
CA THR A 148 -7.48 -12.70 13.56
C THR A 148 -8.59 -13.59 14.13
N ASP A 149 -8.53 -14.87 13.77
CA ASP A 149 -9.44 -15.93 14.23
C ASP A 149 -9.02 -16.56 15.57
N GLU A 150 -8.09 -15.93 16.29
CA GLU A 150 -7.59 -16.45 17.56
C GLU A 150 -8.51 -16.06 18.73
N LEU A 151 -8.91 -14.79 18.79
CA LEU A 151 -9.69 -14.23 19.89
C LEU A 151 -11.10 -13.83 19.43
N ALA A 152 -12.10 -14.06 20.28
CA ALA A 152 -13.51 -13.85 19.93
C ALA A 152 -13.82 -12.40 19.50
N TYR A 153 -13.21 -11.40 20.14
CA TYR A 153 -13.43 -9.99 19.79
C TYR A 153 -12.76 -9.59 18.47
N LEU A 154 -11.64 -10.22 18.10
CA LEU A 154 -10.96 -9.98 16.82
C LEU A 154 -11.70 -10.66 15.66
N LYS A 155 -12.36 -11.79 15.91
CA LYS A 155 -13.13 -12.53 14.91
C LYS A 155 -14.23 -11.71 14.24
N VAL A 156 -14.88 -10.84 15.02
CA VAL A 156 -15.98 -9.98 14.60
C VAL A 156 -15.48 -8.76 13.81
N GLY A 157 -14.20 -8.42 13.96
CA GLY A 157 -13.59 -7.33 13.19
C GLY A 157 -13.57 -7.66 11.69
N GLU A 158 -14.09 -6.74 10.89
CA GLU A 158 -14.04 -6.82 9.43
C GLU A 158 -13.40 -5.55 8.88
N ARG A 159 -12.60 -5.71 7.83
CA ARG A 159 -12.07 -4.63 7.01
C ARG A 159 -12.65 -4.76 5.61
N ILE A 160 -13.34 -3.72 5.17
CA ILE A 160 -14.02 -3.65 3.88
C ILE A 160 -13.57 -2.36 3.20
N PHE A 161 -13.11 -2.45 1.95
CA PHE A 161 -12.67 -1.29 1.19
C PHE A 161 -12.82 -1.52 -0.31
N ASP A 162 -12.91 -0.43 -1.06
CA ASP A 162 -12.86 -0.47 -2.53
C ASP A 162 -11.41 -0.44 -3.03
N ILE A 163 -11.14 -1.15 -4.11
CA ILE A 163 -9.83 -1.17 -4.78
C ILE A 163 -9.96 -0.51 -6.15
N TYR A 164 -9.15 0.52 -6.36
CA TYR A 164 -9.03 1.25 -7.62
C TYR A 164 -7.65 1.00 -8.24
N VAL A 165 -7.60 0.75 -9.54
CA VAL A 165 -6.36 0.68 -10.32
C VAL A 165 -6.43 1.71 -11.42
N GLN A 166 -5.46 2.64 -11.46
CA GLN A 166 -5.46 3.76 -12.42
C GLN A 166 -6.78 4.56 -12.45
N GLY A 167 -7.44 4.69 -11.29
CA GLY A 167 -8.73 5.39 -11.14
C GLY A 167 -9.98 4.57 -11.50
N GLU A 168 -9.82 3.35 -12.02
CA GLU A 168 -10.94 2.45 -12.29
C GLU A 168 -11.23 1.56 -11.09
N LEU A 169 -12.50 1.48 -10.69
CA LEU A 169 -12.95 0.54 -9.65
C LEU A 169 -12.81 -0.89 -10.18
N LYS A 170 -11.93 -1.68 -9.55
CA LYS A 170 -11.71 -3.10 -9.91
C LYS A 170 -12.43 -4.05 -8.96
N TRP A 171 -12.43 -3.76 -7.66
CA TRP A 171 -13.15 -4.53 -6.66
C TRP A 171 -13.86 -3.60 -5.69
N ARG A 172 -15.17 -3.82 -5.52
CA ARG A 172 -16.01 -3.09 -4.56
C ARG A 172 -16.19 -3.92 -3.31
N ASP A 173 -16.26 -3.26 -2.15
CA ASP A 173 -16.54 -3.91 -0.85
C ASP A 173 -15.62 -5.10 -0.56
N PHE A 174 -14.34 -4.97 -0.95
CA PHE A 174 -13.35 -6.04 -0.83
C PHE A 174 -13.05 -6.34 0.65
N ASN A 175 -13.22 -7.60 1.04
CA ASN A 175 -12.94 -8.08 2.39
C ASN A 175 -11.87 -9.18 2.35
N ILE A 176 -10.67 -8.85 2.83
CA ILE A 176 -9.48 -9.72 2.77
C ILE A 176 -9.76 -11.07 3.45
N LYS A 177 -10.35 -11.05 4.65
CA LYS A 177 -10.61 -12.24 5.45
C LYS A 177 -11.60 -13.20 4.78
N LYS A 178 -12.64 -12.65 4.14
CA LYS A 178 -13.63 -13.45 3.37
C LYS A 178 -12.99 -14.07 2.13
N GLU A 179 -12.24 -13.29 1.37
CA GLU A 179 -11.57 -13.73 0.14
C GLU A 179 -10.50 -14.79 0.40
N ALA A 180 -9.70 -14.62 1.47
CA ALA A 180 -8.67 -15.57 1.88
C ALA A 180 -9.21 -16.77 2.68
N LYS A 181 -10.52 -16.82 2.96
CA LYS A 181 -11.18 -17.86 3.77
C LYS A 181 -10.56 -18.01 5.17
N GLY A 182 -10.33 -16.89 5.85
CA GLY A 182 -9.79 -16.80 7.21
C GLY A 182 -8.70 -15.75 7.36
N SER A 183 -8.33 -15.48 8.62
CA SER A 183 -7.16 -14.64 8.92
C SER A 183 -5.84 -15.37 8.71
N ASN A 184 -4.73 -14.63 8.64
CA ASN A 184 -3.38 -15.20 8.46
C ASN A 184 -3.27 -16.13 7.23
N LYS A 185 -4.01 -15.80 6.17
CA LYS A 185 -3.99 -16.46 4.87
C LYS A 185 -3.80 -15.41 3.78
N ASN A 186 -3.04 -15.74 2.75
CA ASN A 186 -2.84 -14.85 1.62
C ASN A 186 -3.99 -14.93 0.62
N VAL A 187 -4.26 -13.81 -0.01
CA VAL A 187 -4.99 -13.74 -1.28
C VAL A 187 -4.25 -12.77 -2.21
N THR A 188 -4.03 -13.21 -3.44
CA THR A 188 -3.49 -12.36 -4.50
C THR A 188 -4.59 -12.07 -5.52
N LYS A 189 -4.75 -10.81 -5.89
CA LYS A 189 -5.69 -10.34 -6.91
C LYS A 189 -4.97 -9.69 -8.07
#